data_AF-A0A924CES2-F1
#
_entry.id   AF-A0A924CES2-F1
#
_cell.length_a   1.000
_cell.length_b   1.000
_cell.length_c   1.000
_cell.angle_alpha   90.00
_cell.angle_beta   90.00
_cell.angle_gamma   90.00
#
_symmetry.space_group_name_H-M   'P 1'
#
loop_
_entity.id
_entity.type
_entity.pdbx_description
1 polymer ?
#
loop_
_entity_poly.entity_id
_entity_poly.type
_entity_poly.pdbx_seq_one_letter_code
_entity_poly.pdbx_strand_id
1 'polypeptide(L)'
;MTPFSAQQLTDIANEFGTPLYVYHAEHITAQYQKLTTAFSKSDTKIFYACKALTNINILKHIKSIGCNADCSSINEVKLALLAGFQPQNVLYTSNGIHFSEIEEAQSLGVHINIDSLSNLEKFGKKL
;
A
#
# COMPACT_ATOMS: atom_id res chain seq x y z
N MET A 1 -2.59 10.43 21.73
CA MET A 1 -3.72 9.80 21.02
C MET A 1 -4.38 8.83 21.97
N THR A 2 -5.71 8.88 22.11
CA THR A 2 -6.44 8.06 23.07
C THR A 2 -6.81 6.72 22.43
N PRO A 3 -6.50 5.56 23.03
CA PRO A 3 -6.93 4.27 22.52
C PRO A 3 -8.46 4.12 22.61
N PHE A 4 -9.03 3.16 21.88
CA PHE A 4 -10.44 2.79 22.05
C PHE A 4 -10.70 2.37 23.50
N SER A 5 -11.79 2.89 24.08
CA SER A 5 -12.26 2.41 25.37
C SER A 5 -12.93 1.03 25.25
N ALA A 6 -12.96 0.29 26.35
CA ALA A 6 -13.65 -1.01 26.39
C ALA A 6 -15.14 -0.90 26.04
N GLN A 7 -15.78 0.21 26.42
CA GLN A 7 -17.18 0.47 26.10
C GLN A 7 -17.38 0.65 24.59
N GLN A 8 -16.55 1.48 23.94
CA GLN A 8 -16.62 1.66 22.48
C GLN A 8 -16.43 0.35 21.73
N LEU A 9 -15.46 -0.48 22.13
CA LEU A 9 -15.24 -1.78 21.49
C LEU A 9 -16.44 -2.72 21.69
N THR A 10 -17.07 -2.68 22.86
CA THR A 10 -18.28 -3.48 23.17
C THR A 10 -19.47 -3.01 22.34
N ASP A 11 -19.68 -1.70 22.21
CA ASP A 11 -20.77 -1.13 21.42
C ASP A 11 -20.65 -1.50 19.95
N ILE A 12 -19.44 -1.38 19.38
CA ILE A 12 -19.15 -1.78 18.00
C ILE A 12 -19.36 -3.30 17.83
N ALA A 13 -18.93 -4.13 18.78
CA ALA A 13 -19.12 -5.57 18.73
C ALA A 13 -20.62 -5.97 18.77
N ASN A 14 -21.43 -5.22 19.52
CA ASN A 14 -22.88 -5.42 19.57
C ASN A 14 -23.57 -4.98 18.26
N GLU A 15 -23.10 -3.89 17.65
CA GLU A 15 -23.65 -3.37 16.39
C GLU A 15 -23.32 -4.26 15.18
N PHE A 16 -22.07 -4.71 15.05
CA PHE A 16 -21.57 -5.41 13.85
C PHE A 16 -21.39 -6.93 14.02
N GLY A 17 -21.54 -7.45 15.25
CA GLY A 17 -21.33 -8.87 15.56
C GLY A 17 -19.85 -9.25 15.71
N THR A 18 -19.58 -10.50 16.12
CA THR A 18 -18.22 -11.02 16.33
C THR A 18 -17.98 -12.34 15.58
N PRO A 19 -16.73 -12.65 15.16
CA PRO A 19 -15.50 -11.87 15.35
C PRO A 19 -15.44 -10.61 14.47
N LEU A 20 -14.82 -9.55 14.99
CA LEU A 20 -14.73 -8.25 14.33
C LEU A 20 -13.30 -7.69 14.35
N TYR A 21 -12.86 -7.16 13.20
CA TYR A 21 -11.65 -6.33 13.11
C TYR A 21 -12.02 -4.85 13.23
N VAL A 22 -11.31 -4.12 14.10
CA VAL A 22 -11.45 -2.66 14.25
C VAL A 22 -10.10 -2.01 13.98
N TYR A 23 -10.08 -1.03 13.08
CA TYR A 23 -8.86 -0.29 12.70
C TYR A 23 -8.96 1.16 13.18
N HIS A 24 -7.91 1.67 13.79
CA HIS A 24 -7.84 3.05 14.28
C HIS A 24 -7.12 3.95 13.26
N ALA A 25 -7.90 4.69 12.44
CA ALA A 25 -7.36 5.47 11.33
C ALA A 25 -6.38 6.56 11.79
N GLU A 26 -6.68 7.26 12.90
CA GLU A 26 -5.81 8.29 13.48
C GLU A 26 -4.48 7.71 13.98
N HIS A 27 -4.46 6.46 14.43
CA HIS A 27 -3.23 5.79 14.81
C HIS A 27 -2.36 5.54 13.59
N ILE A 28 -2.95 5.07 12.49
CA ILE A 28 -2.25 4.90 11.21
C ILE A 28 -1.65 6.25 10.76
N THR A 29 -2.42 7.33 10.85
CA THR A 29 -1.94 8.70 10.54
C THR A 29 -0.78 9.11 11.44
N ALA A 30 -0.89 8.92 12.76
CA ALA A 30 0.15 9.29 13.71
C ALA A 30 1.46 8.52 13.46
N GLN A 31 1.37 7.24 13.11
CA GLN A 31 2.53 6.43 12.76
C GLN A 31 3.19 6.90 11.46
N TYR A 32 2.40 7.24 10.45
CA TYR A 32 2.92 7.83 9.21
C TYR A 32 3.62 9.17 9.47
N GLN A 33 2.98 10.08 10.22
CA GLN A 33 3.54 11.38 10.59
C GLN A 33 4.83 11.27 11.40
N LYS A 34 4.91 10.28 12.30
CA LYS A 34 6.15 10.01 13.05
C LYS A 34 7.29 9.63 12.10
N LEU A 35 7.02 8.80 11.10
CA LEU A 35 8.00 8.40 10.09
C LEU A 35 8.40 9.59 9.22
N THR A 36 7.45 10.34 8.65
CA THR A 36 7.77 11.51 7.80
C THR A 36 8.57 12.57 8.56
N THR A 37 8.24 12.82 9.84
CA THR A 37 8.94 13.80 10.67
C THR A 37 10.40 13.40 10.92
N ALA A 38 10.65 12.12 11.19
CA ALA A 38 12.00 11.60 11.40
C ALA A 38 12.91 11.77 10.17
N PHE A 39 12.33 11.74 8.97
CA PHE A 39 13.04 11.90 7.69
C PHE A 39 12.89 13.29 7.07
N SER A 40 12.39 14.29 7.82
CA SER A 40 12.09 15.64 7.30
C SER A 40 13.28 16.41 6.71
N LYS A 41 14.52 16.00 7.02
CA LYS A 41 15.76 16.60 6.51
C LYS A 41 16.31 15.88 5.26
N SER A 42 15.58 14.92 4.72
CA SER A 42 16.00 14.12 3.56
C SER A 42 14.89 14.11 2.52
N ASP A 43 15.26 14.03 1.24
CA ASP A 43 14.31 13.81 0.15
C ASP A 43 13.84 12.34 0.19
N THR A 44 12.82 12.07 1.00
CA THR A 44 12.35 10.71 1.30
C THR A 44 10.90 10.55 0.87
N LYS A 45 10.64 9.50 0.08
CA LYS A 45 9.29 9.02 -0.21
C LYS A 45 9.02 7.76 0.60
N ILE A 46 7.86 7.70 1.24
CA ILE A 46 7.41 6.55 2.00
C ILE A 46 6.37 5.80 1.19
N PHE A 47 6.57 4.48 1.05
CA PHE A 47 5.64 3.58 0.41
C PHE A 47 5.08 2.62 1.47
N TYR A 48 3.75 2.56 1.58
CA TYR A 48 3.05 1.63 2.44
C TYR A 48 3.04 0.25 1.79
N ALA A 49 3.62 -0.75 2.47
CA ALA A 49 3.59 -2.14 2.01
C ALA A 49 2.15 -2.69 2.09
N CYS A 50 1.46 -2.75 0.95
CA CYS A 50 0.04 -3.11 0.85
C CYS A 50 -0.27 -4.48 1.48
N LYS A 51 0.65 -5.44 1.38
CA LYS A 51 0.55 -6.77 2.00
C LYS A 51 0.28 -6.78 3.51
N ALA A 52 0.55 -5.66 4.20
CA ALA A 52 0.24 -5.53 5.62
C ALA A 52 -1.28 -5.45 5.89
N LEU A 53 -2.02 -4.70 5.07
CA LEU A 53 -3.48 -4.58 5.15
C LEU A 53 -4.04 -3.96 3.86
N THR A 54 -4.56 -4.81 2.97
CA THR A 54 -5.11 -4.42 1.66
C THR A 54 -6.58 -3.99 1.70
N ASN A 55 -7.15 -3.75 2.89
CA ASN A 55 -8.52 -3.25 2.98
C ASN A 55 -8.66 -1.93 2.18
N ILE A 56 -9.63 -1.86 1.26
CA ILE A 56 -9.76 -0.72 0.34
C ILE A 56 -9.95 0.63 1.06
N ASN A 57 -10.61 0.65 2.22
CA ASN A 57 -10.79 1.87 3.00
C ASN A 57 -9.49 2.28 3.71
N ILE A 58 -8.68 1.31 4.13
CA ILE A 58 -7.33 1.58 4.66
C ILE A 58 -6.42 2.12 3.55
N LEU A 59 -6.44 1.53 2.35
CA LEU A 59 -5.67 2.04 1.23
C LEU A 59 -6.08 3.48 0.85
N LYS A 60 -7.38 3.78 0.83
CA LYS A 60 -7.90 5.15 0.63
C LYS A 60 -7.40 6.11 1.72
N HIS A 61 -7.35 5.66 2.98
CA HIS A 61 -6.82 6.46 4.09
C HIS A 61 -5.31 6.69 3.98
N ILE A 62 -4.53 5.65 3.68
CA ILE A 62 -3.08 5.74 3.43
C ILE A 62 -2.78 6.74 2.30
N LYS A 63 -3.57 6.70 1.21
CA LYS A 63 -3.49 7.68 0.14
C LYS A 63 -3.83 9.09 0.64
N SER A 64 -4.90 9.27 1.40
CA SER A 64 -5.38 10.59 1.82
C SER A 64 -4.39 11.31 2.73
N ILE A 65 -3.62 10.57 3.53
CA ILE A 65 -2.54 11.12 4.36
C ILE A 65 -1.24 11.37 3.58
N GLY A 66 -1.21 11.09 2.26
CA GLY A 66 -0.12 11.44 1.36
C GLY A 66 0.97 10.36 1.21
N CYS A 67 0.73 9.13 1.66
CA CYS A 67 1.66 8.02 1.50
C CYS A 67 1.52 7.39 0.09
N ASN A 68 2.59 6.75 -0.41
CA ASN A 68 2.57 5.96 -1.64
C ASN A 68 2.25 4.48 -1.33
N ALA A 69 2.09 3.65 -2.36
CA ALA A 69 1.78 2.21 -2.22
C ALA A 69 2.92 1.33 -2.75
N ASP A 70 3.38 0.38 -1.94
CA ASP A 70 4.29 -0.70 -2.37
C ASP A 70 3.52 -2.01 -2.43
N CYS A 71 3.46 -2.59 -3.62
CA CYS A 71 2.64 -3.74 -3.98
C CYS A 71 3.54 -4.93 -4.32
N SER A 72 3.20 -6.10 -3.81
CA SER A 72 3.91 -7.36 -4.01
C SER A 72 3.24 -8.30 -5.02
N SER A 73 2.03 -7.98 -5.47
CA SER A 73 1.33 -8.69 -6.54
C SER A 73 0.64 -7.71 -7.50
N ILE A 74 0.38 -8.15 -8.74
CA ILE A 74 -0.36 -7.33 -9.71
C ILE A 74 -1.78 -6.99 -9.24
N ASN A 75 -2.39 -7.84 -8.41
CA ASN A 75 -3.71 -7.58 -7.83
C ASN A 75 -3.67 -6.49 -6.75
N GLU A 76 -2.58 -6.39 -5.99
CA GLU A 76 -2.38 -5.25 -5.09
C GLU A 76 -2.18 -3.95 -5.87
N VAL A 77 -1.47 -3.98 -7.00
CA VAL A 77 -1.36 -2.82 -7.91
C VAL A 77 -2.74 -2.36 -8.35
N LYS A 78 -3.56 -3.28 -8.87
CA LYS A 78 -4.95 -2.98 -9.28
C LYS A 78 -5.78 -2.41 -8.13
N LEU A 79 -5.62 -2.95 -6.93
CA LEU A 79 -6.36 -2.50 -5.75
C LEU A 79 -5.90 -1.11 -5.28
N ALA A 80 -4.61 -0.80 -5.36
CA ALA A 80 -4.07 0.53 -5.08
C ALA A 80 -4.60 1.56 -6.10
N LEU A 81 -4.59 1.21 -7.40
CA LEU A 81 -5.19 2.07 -8.43
C LEU A 81 -6.70 2.27 -8.19
N LEU A 82 -7.43 1.22 -7.79
CA LEU A 82 -8.85 1.31 -7.41
C LEU A 82 -9.09 2.18 -6.16
N ALA A 83 -8.17 2.18 -5.19
CA ALA A 83 -8.18 3.12 -4.06
C ALA A 83 -7.87 4.57 -4.50
N GLY A 84 -7.49 4.77 -5.76
CA GLY A 84 -7.27 6.07 -6.38
C GLY A 84 -5.84 6.58 -6.25
N PHE A 85 -4.87 5.73 -5.94
CA PHE A 85 -3.46 6.11 -6.07
C PHE A 85 -3.17 6.43 -7.54
N GLN A 86 -2.33 7.43 -7.78
CA GLN A 86 -1.84 7.70 -9.13
C GLN A 86 -0.77 6.65 -9.49
N PRO A 87 -0.65 6.20 -10.76
CA PRO A 87 0.33 5.17 -11.13
C PRO A 87 1.76 5.47 -10.67
N GLN A 88 2.22 6.71 -10.79
CA GLN A 88 3.55 7.16 -10.34
C GLN A 88 3.76 7.12 -8.81
N ASN A 89 2.69 6.89 -8.04
CA ASN A 89 2.75 6.72 -6.58
C ASN A 89 2.57 5.25 -6.17
N VAL A 90 2.59 4.33 -7.13
CA VAL A 90 2.53 2.88 -6.91
C VAL A 90 3.86 2.27 -7.34
N LEU A 91 4.44 1.49 -6.45
CA LEU A 91 5.64 0.70 -6.67
C LEU A 91 5.25 -0.77 -6.67
N TYR A 92 5.63 -1.49 -7.71
CA TYR A 92 5.47 -2.94 -7.80
C TYR A 92 6.82 -3.60 -7.55
N THR A 93 6.93 -4.31 -6.43
CA THR A 93 8.11 -5.04 -6.00
C THR A 93 7.75 -6.52 -5.85
N SER A 94 8.05 -7.33 -6.86
CA SER A 94 7.68 -8.75 -6.82
C SER A 94 8.78 -9.65 -7.38
N ASN A 95 8.88 -10.84 -6.78
CA ASN A 95 9.91 -11.82 -7.03
C ASN A 95 9.29 -13.15 -7.48
N GLY A 96 9.94 -13.86 -8.40
CA GLY A 96 9.48 -15.20 -8.82
C GLY A 96 8.16 -15.22 -9.61
N ILE A 97 7.79 -14.11 -10.23
CA ILE A 97 6.57 -13.95 -11.03
C ILE A 97 6.75 -14.31 -12.50
N HIS A 98 5.64 -14.57 -13.18
CA HIS A 98 5.64 -14.66 -14.64
C HIS A 98 5.87 -13.27 -15.26
N PHE A 99 6.59 -13.21 -16.37
CA PHE A 99 6.94 -11.93 -17.01
C PHE A 99 5.72 -11.11 -17.45
N SER A 100 4.59 -11.77 -17.72
CA SER A 100 3.33 -11.09 -18.06
C SER A 100 2.80 -10.17 -16.96
N GLU A 101 3.10 -10.44 -15.69
CA GLU A 101 2.72 -9.51 -14.60
C GLU A 101 3.54 -8.22 -14.64
N ILE A 102 4.80 -8.30 -15.07
CA ILE A 102 5.66 -7.12 -15.29
C ILE A 102 5.15 -6.31 -16.47
N GLU A 103 4.76 -6.98 -17.57
CA GLU A 103 4.15 -6.32 -18.72
C GLU A 103 2.84 -5.61 -18.35
N GLU A 104 2.01 -6.27 -17.51
CA GLU A 104 0.78 -5.65 -17.03
C GLU A 104 1.08 -4.43 -16.15
N ALA A 105 2.00 -4.54 -15.19
CA ALA A 105 2.42 -3.40 -14.36
C ALA A 105 2.95 -2.22 -15.21
N GLN A 106 3.74 -2.52 -16.25
CA GLN A 106 4.23 -1.51 -17.19
C GLN A 106 3.09 -0.84 -17.94
N SER A 107 2.11 -1.61 -18.43
CA SER A 107 0.94 -1.06 -19.13
C SER A 107 0.08 -0.16 -18.24
N LEU A 108 0.06 -0.43 -16.93
CA LEU A 108 -0.63 0.39 -15.93
C LEU A 108 0.16 1.65 -15.54
N GLY A 109 1.41 1.80 -16.01
CA GLY A 109 2.23 2.99 -15.80
C GLY A 109 2.79 3.13 -14.38
N VAL A 110 2.86 2.03 -13.61
CA VAL A 110 3.39 2.06 -12.24
C VAL A 110 4.91 1.92 -12.22
N HIS A 111 5.56 2.29 -11.12
CA HIS A 111 6.97 2.01 -10.93
C HIS A 111 7.19 0.52 -10.70
N ILE A 112 8.23 -0.05 -11.32
CA ILE A 112 8.55 -1.48 -11.21
C ILE A 112 9.95 -1.63 -10.65
N ASN A 113 10.07 -2.33 -9.52
CA ASN A 113 11.33 -2.84 -9.02
C ASN A 113 11.61 -4.20 -9.67
N ILE A 114 12.56 -4.23 -10.61
CA ILE A 114 13.00 -5.47 -11.24
C ILE A 114 14.13 -6.07 -10.39
N ASP A 115 13.87 -7.24 -9.83
CA ASP A 115 14.74 -7.89 -8.83
C ASP A 115 15.69 -8.95 -9.42
N SER A 116 15.59 -9.22 -10.72
CA SER A 116 16.38 -10.27 -11.39
C SER A 116 16.89 -9.83 -12.75
N LEU A 117 18.14 -10.22 -13.06
CA LEU A 117 18.77 -9.93 -14.35
C LEU A 117 18.00 -10.55 -15.52
N SER A 118 17.39 -11.72 -15.33
CA SER A 118 16.59 -12.36 -16.37
C SER A 118 15.35 -11.53 -16.73
N ASN A 119 14.62 -11.02 -15.73
CA ASN A 119 13.46 -10.16 -16.00
C ASN A 119 13.90 -8.79 -16.52
N LEU A 120 15.04 -8.26 -16.07
CA LEU A 120 15.61 -7.01 -16.60
C LEU A 120 15.95 -7.13 -18.09
N GLU A 121 16.58 -8.24 -18.50
CA GLU A 121 16.90 -8.49 -19.91
C GLU A 121 15.62 -8.62 -20.76
N LYS A 122 14.61 -9.35 -20.29
CA LYS A 122 13.30 -9.45 -20.97
C LYS A 122 12.62 -8.09 -21.09
N PHE A 123 12.66 -7.28 -20.03
CA PHE A 123 12.09 -5.93 -20.02
C PHE A 123 12.79 -5.02 -21.03
N GLY A 124 14.12 -5.02 -21.05
CA GLY A 124 14.91 -4.21 -21.97
C GLY A 124 14.75 -4.59 -23.45
N LYS A 125 14.48 -5.87 -23.77
CA LYS A 125 14.21 -6.33 -25.15
C LYS A 125 12.81 -5.98 -25.66
N LYS A 126 11.89 -5.61 -24.77
CA LYS A 126 10.50 -5.26 -25.08
C LYS A 126 10.28 -3.75 -25.21
N LEU A 127 11.25 -2.93 -24.80
CA LEU A 127 11.35 -1.51 -25.13
C LEU A 127 11.81 -1.33 -26.58
#